data_AF-A0A9W8RJN3-F1
#
_entry.id   AF-A0A9W8RJN3-F1
#
_cell.length_a   1.000
_cell.length_b   1.000
_cell.length_c   1.000
_cell.angle_alpha   90.00
_cell.angle_beta   90.00
_cell.angle_gamma   90.00
#
_symmetry.space_group_name_H-M   'P 1'
#
loop_
_entity.id
_entity.type
_entity.pdbx_description
1 polymer ?
#
loop_
_entity_poly.entity_id
_entity_poly.type
_entity_poly.pdbx_seq_one_letter_code
_entity_poly.pdbx_strand_id
1 'polypeptide(L)'
;MSDKGASPKRSPTSPTSEKSRSGRVTPEGTGLHDVEHWAALAQDVDDNDDADSSLGTDDESSTASMTSSILNYRTIKGRTYHSERGNAEYWASNDAQQTEAMDIIHHFLLLSLDGKLHLSPLKENIESVLDVGTGTGIWAMYLYPHECPQFSQATSEIEDCTQSWTFSPSSFEFIHMRYLYGSISDWSALLQEAYRSCKPGGWVESFEASPCLESDDDSVKEGSAMSEWGKFFIEGGKKLGRPFTILDDDLQRKHMEEAGFVDIQTWDFKAS
;
A
#
# COMPACT_ATOMS: atom_id res chain seq x y z
N MET A 1 -76.29 -3.95 59.47
CA MET A 1 -75.84 -4.35 58.11
C MET A 1 -74.51 -5.06 58.26
N SER A 2 -74.55 -6.35 57.91
CA SER A 2 -73.53 -7.39 57.72
C SER A 2 -72.15 -6.90 57.27
N ASP A 3 -71.01 -7.59 57.40
CA ASP A 3 -70.53 -8.80 58.09
C ASP A 3 -68.98 -8.82 57.89
N LYS A 4 -68.33 -9.71 58.62
CA LYS A 4 -66.91 -9.94 58.93
C LYS A 4 -65.95 -10.31 57.79
N GLY A 5 -64.64 -10.22 58.13
CA GLY A 5 -63.61 -11.23 57.86
C GLY A 5 -62.89 -11.16 56.50
N ALA A 6 -61.63 -11.58 56.31
CA ALA A 6 -60.70 -12.32 57.15
C ALA A 6 -59.25 -12.24 56.58
N SER A 7 -58.27 -12.23 57.49
CA SER A 7 -56.95 -12.89 57.57
C SER A 7 -56.11 -13.36 56.35
N PRO A 8 -54.78 -13.54 56.55
CA PRO A 8 -53.73 -13.47 55.51
C PRO A 8 -53.35 -14.83 54.90
N LYS A 9 -52.60 -14.82 53.79
CA LYS A 9 -51.91 -16.00 53.23
C LYS A 9 -50.41 -15.77 53.10
N ARG A 10 -49.65 -16.76 53.56
CA ARG A 10 -48.19 -16.91 53.49
C ARG A 10 -47.74 -17.60 52.19
N SER A 11 -46.58 -17.16 51.69
CA SER A 11 -45.40 -17.92 51.16
C SER A 11 -45.55 -18.74 49.85
N PRO A 12 -44.50 -18.90 49.01
CA PRO A 12 -43.24 -19.57 49.39
C PRO A 12 -41.92 -18.90 48.94
N THR A 13 -40.85 -19.37 49.58
CA THR A 13 -39.41 -19.09 49.41
C THR A 13 -38.72 -19.84 48.26
N SER A 14 -37.59 -19.26 47.80
CA SER A 14 -36.33 -19.89 47.28
C SER A 14 -36.08 -19.83 45.76
N PRO A 15 -34.81 -19.84 45.26
CA PRO A 15 -33.51 -19.83 45.97
C PRO A 15 -32.51 -18.75 45.49
N THR A 16 -31.42 -18.67 46.25
CA THR A 16 -30.15 -17.97 46.03
C THR A 16 -29.48 -18.38 44.71
N SER A 17 -28.90 -17.43 43.97
CA SER A 17 -27.77 -17.69 43.08
C SER A 17 -26.77 -16.54 43.11
N GLU A 18 -25.50 -16.92 43.15
CA GLU A 18 -24.33 -16.11 43.47
C GLU A 18 -24.07 -15.03 42.42
N LYS A 19 -23.61 -13.86 42.89
CA LYS A 19 -22.94 -12.86 42.05
C LYS A 19 -21.64 -13.45 41.53
N SER A 20 -21.70 -14.10 40.38
CA SER A 20 -20.54 -14.34 39.53
C SER A 20 -20.05 -12.98 39.03
N ARG A 21 -18.87 -12.63 39.53
CA ARG A 21 -18.07 -11.46 39.17
C ARG A 21 -17.64 -11.66 37.71
N SER A 22 -18.46 -11.19 36.76
CA SER A 22 -18.02 -11.03 35.38
C SER A 22 -16.87 -10.03 35.40
N GLY A 23 -15.67 -10.55 35.23
CA GLY A 23 -14.47 -9.77 35.04
C GLY A 23 -14.72 -8.79 33.91
N ARG A 24 -14.37 -7.54 34.17
CA ARG A 24 -14.22 -6.49 33.17
C ARG A 24 -13.32 -7.04 32.05
N VAL A 25 -13.90 -7.45 30.94
CA VAL A 25 -13.15 -7.65 29.70
C VAL A 25 -12.72 -6.26 29.27
N THR A 26 -11.44 -5.96 29.41
CA THR A 26 -10.80 -4.88 28.69
C THR A 26 -10.61 -5.36 27.25
N PRO A 27 -11.23 -4.74 26.23
CA PRO A 27 -10.79 -4.93 24.87
C PRO A 27 -9.65 -3.92 24.64
N GLU A 28 -8.43 -4.31 25.00
CA GLU A 28 -7.22 -3.68 24.45
C GLU A 28 -6.50 -4.78 23.65
N GLY A 29 -7.08 -5.11 22.50
CA GLY A 29 -6.46 -5.95 21.48
C GLY A 29 -6.62 -5.25 20.15
N THR A 30 -5.64 -5.40 19.26
CA THR A 30 -5.59 -4.80 17.91
C THR A 30 -6.73 -5.21 16.98
N GLY A 31 -7.68 -6.05 17.45
CA GLY A 31 -8.71 -6.65 16.62
C GLY A 31 -8.18 -7.64 15.58
N LEU A 32 -6.93 -8.10 15.76
CA LEU A 32 -6.25 -9.05 14.87
C LEU A 32 -6.24 -10.45 15.50
N HIS A 33 -6.49 -11.46 14.69
CA HIS A 33 -6.21 -12.85 15.08
C HIS A 33 -4.69 -13.10 15.18
N ASP A 34 -4.32 -14.10 15.97
CA ASP A 34 -2.93 -14.51 16.14
C ASP A 34 -2.40 -15.28 14.92
N VAL A 35 -1.08 -15.52 14.90
CA VAL A 35 -0.42 -16.21 13.78
C VAL A 35 -0.89 -17.67 13.71
N GLU A 36 -1.15 -18.27 14.86
CA GLU A 36 -1.65 -19.64 15.01
C GLU A 36 -3.01 -19.84 14.33
N HIS A 37 -3.93 -18.87 14.45
CA HIS A 37 -5.22 -18.88 13.77
C HIS A 37 -5.06 -19.02 12.25
N TRP A 38 -4.22 -18.17 11.64
CA TRP A 38 -3.99 -18.19 10.20
C TRP A 38 -3.19 -19.42 9.75
N ALA A 39 -2.27 -19.90 10.58
CA ALA A 39 -1.50 -21.11 10.29
C ALA A 39 -2.38 -22.37 10.24
N ALA A 40 -3.41 -22.45 11.10
CA ALA A 40 -4.35 -23.56 11.09
C ALA A 40 -5.19 -23.59 9.80
N LEU A 41 -5.68 -22.43 9.35
CA LEU A 41 -6.49 -22.32 8.12
C LEU A 41 -5.70 -22.63 6.84
N ALA A 42 -4.40 -22.30 6.80
CA ALA A 42 -3.56 -22.58 5.64
C ALA A 42 -3.31 -24.09 5.42
N GLN A 43 -3.41 -24.92 6.46
CA GLN A 43 -3.24 -26.37 6.35
C GLN A 43 -4.46 -27.08 5.74
N ASP A 44 -5.62 -26.41 5.72
CA ASP A 44 -6.88 -26.96 5.20
C ASP A 44 -7.09 -26.70 3.69
N VAL A 45 -6.18 -25.97 3.05
CA VAL A 45 -6.20 -25.73 1.60
C VAL A 45 -5.34 -26.80 0.92
N ASP A 46 -5.96 -27.73 0.19
CA ASP A 46 -5.24 -28.80 -0.53
C ASP A 46 -4.22 -28.22 -1.53
N ASP A 47 -2.94 -28.56 -1.35
CA ASP A 47 -1.80 -28.25 -2.22
C ASP A 47 -1.90 -28.98 -3.58
N ASN A 48 -2.86 -28.62 -4.43
CA ASN A 48 -3.02 -29.26 -5.75
C ASN A 48 -3.00 -28.29 -6.94
N ASP A 49 -2.14 -27.28 -6.91
CA ASP A 49 -1.74 -26.56 -8.12
C ASP A 49 -0.21 -26.58 -8.29
N ASP A 50 0.24 -27.56 -9.11
CA ASP A 50 1.53 -27.55 -9.78
C ASP A 50 1.57 -26.39 -10.79
N ALA A 51 2.46 -25.43 -10.59
CA ALA A 51 2.89 -24.52 -11.65
C ALA A 51 4.43 -24.53 -11.74
N ASP A 52 4.94 -25.47 -12.52
CA ASP A 52 6.29 -25.43 -13.08
C ASP A 52 6.42 -24.20 -13.99
N SER A 53 7.39 -23.35 -13.72
CA SER A 53 7.87 -22.36 -14.69
C SER A 53 9.38 -22.23 -14.55
N SER A 54 10.07 -23.19 -15.16
CA SER A 54 11.42 -22.96 -15.65
C SER A 54 11.42 -22.01 -16.86
N LEU A 55 12.50 -21.22 -16.95
CA LEU A 55 13.11 -20.57 -18.13
C LEU A 55 13.05 -19.03 -18.18
N GLY A 56 14.25 -18.45 -18.33
CA GLY A 56 14.48 -17.12 -18.89
C GLY A 56 15.45 -16.25 -18.07
N THR A 57 16.76 -16.53 -18.13
CA THR A 57 17.77 -15.52 -17.78
C THR A 57 18.01 -14.67 -19.01
N ASP A 58 17.47 -13.45 -19.02
CA ASP A 58 17.72 -12.49 -20.10
C ASP A 58 18.78 -11.47 -19.71
N ASP A 59 19.63 -11.20 -20.70
CA ASP A 59 20.89 -10.46 -20.67
C ASP A 59 20.73 -8.99 -20.22
N GLU A 60 21.41 -8.62 -19.14
CA GLU A 60 21.60 -7.22 -18.75
C GLU A 60 22.75 -6.57 -19.54
N SER A 61 22.46 -5.45 -20.21
CA SER A 61 23.50 -4.55 -20.74
C SER A 61 23.21 -3.08 -20.43
N SER A 62 23.99 -2.57 -19.46
CA SER A 62 24.62 -1.23 -19.33
C SER A 62 23.72 -0.02 -18.99
N THR A 63 24.03 0.90 -18.05
CA THR A 63 25.32 1.24 -17.41
C THR A 63 25.11 1.88 -16.02
N ALA A 64 25.35 1.12 -14.96
CA ALA A 64 25.87 1.57 -13.67
C ALA A 64 26.61 0.37 -13.07
N SER A 65 27.68 0.58 -12.29
CA SER A 65 28.43 -0.55 -11.70
C SER A 65 27.51 -1.30 -10.74
N MET A 66 26.89 -2.37 -11.25
CA MET A 66 26.21 -3.36 -10.42
C MET A 66 27.28 -3.95 -9.52
N THR A 67 27.34 -3.48 -8.28
CA THR A 67 27.99 -4.32 -7.27
C THR A 67 27.09 -5.54 -7.16
N SER A 68 27.64 -6.74 -7.42
CA SER A 68 26.90 -8.00 -7.34
C SER A 68 26.14 -8.18 -6.01
N SER A 69 26.46 -7.38 -5.00
CA SER A 69 25.70 -7.22 -3.75
C SER A 69 24.23 -6.89 -3.96
N ILE A 70 23.86 -6.01 -4.89
CA ILE A 70 22.49 -5.47 -5.01
C ILE A 70 21.48 -6.51 -5.53
N LEU A 71 21.96 -7.48 -6.33
CA LEU A 71 21.16 -8.60 -6.83
C LEU A 71 21.07 -9.79 -5.86
N ASN A 72 21.68 -9.71 -4.67
CA ASN A 72 21.55 -10.80 -3.69
C ASN A 72 20.22 -10.71 -2.96
N TYR A 73 19.15 -11.11 -3.64
CA TYR A 73 17.81 -11.16 -3.06
C TYR A 73 17.77 -12.09 -1.85
N ARG A 74 16.96 -11.71 -0.85
CA ARG A 74 16.60 -12.62 0.23
C ARG A 74 15.40 -13.46 -0.21
N THR A 75 15.39 -14.73 0.16
CA THR A 75 14.24 -15.60 -0.09
C THR A 75 13.54 -15.91 1.22
N ILE A 76 12.25 -15.60 1.30
CA ILE A 76 11.40 -15.88 2.47
C ILE A 76 10.19 -16.67 1.97
N LYS A 77 10.05 -17.92 2.42
CA LYS A 77 8.95 -18.82 2.04
C LYS A 77 8.73 -18.92 0.51
N GLY A 78 9.82 -19.04 -0.25
CA GLY A 78 9.78 -19.16 -1.72
C GLY A 78 9.60 -17.84 -2.49
N ARG A 79 9.35 -16.72 -1.80
CA ARG A 79 9.25 -15.38 -2.40
C ARG A 79 10.58 -14.63 -2.30
N THR A 80 10.94 -13.83 -3.30
CA THR A 80 12.18 -13.03 -3.30
C THR A 80 11.91 -11.58 -2.88
N TYR A 81 12.84 -10.97 -2.17
CA TYR A 81 12.74 -9.58 -1.72
C TYR A 81 14.09 -8.88 -1.85
N HIS A 82 14.07 -7.54 -1.77
CA HIS A 82 15.28 -6.72 -1.74
C HIS A 82 16.28 -7.21 -0.68
N SER A 83 17.55 -7.12 -1.04
CA SER A 83 18.65 -7.49 -0.13
C SER A 83 18.70 -6.52 1.05
N GLU A 84 19.11 -7.00 2.23
CA GLU A 84 19.44 -6.14 3.37
C GLU A 84 20.80 -5.42 3.19
N ARG A 85 21.47 -5.62 2.04
CA ARG A 85 22.74 -4.94 1.72
C ARG A 85 22.44 -3.60 1.07
N GLY A 86 22.58 -2.54 1.86
CA GLY A 86 22.26 -1.17 1.48
C GLY A 86 21.27 -0.57 2.48
N ASN A 87 20.74 0.61 2.17
CA ASN A 87 19.73 1.29 3.01
C ASN A 87 18.32 1.19 2.41
N ALA A 88 18.16 0.51 1.27
CA ALA A 88 16.88 0.37 0.59
C ALA A 88 16.01 -0.66 1.32
N GLU A 89 14.87 -0.21 1.83
CA GLU A 89 13.90 -1.03 2.55
C GLU A 89 12.55 -0.98 1.84
N TYR A 90 12.13 -2.11 1.29
CA TYR A 90 10.85 -2.28 0.61
C TYR A 90 10.14 -3.53 1.12
N TRP A 91 8.82 -3.43 1.33
CA TRP A 91 8.05 -4.47 2.02
C TRP A 91 7.57 -5.58 1.08
N ALA A 92 7.28 -5.26 -0.18
CA ALA A 92 6.75 -6.23 -1.13
C ALA A 92 7.89 -7.06 -1.77
N SER A 93 7.51 -8.22 -2.29
CA SER A 93 8.44 -9.10 -3.00
C SER A 93 8.86 -8.51 -4.35
N ASN A 94 9.81 -9.13 -5.01
CA ASN A 94 10.32 -8.72 -6.34
C ASN A 94 10.40 -9.91 -7.31
N ASP A 95 9.60 -10.94 -7.06
CA ASP A 95 9.45 -12.12 -7.91
C ASP A 95 8.44 -11.90 -9.04
N ALA A 96 8.45 -12.80 -10.03
CA ALA A 96 7.57 -12.76 -11.20
C ALA A 96 6.08 -12.66 -10.85
N GLN A 97 5.66 -13.33 -9.77
CA GLN A 97 4.27 -13.26 -9.29
C GLN A 97 3.89 -11.83 -8.85
N GLN A 98 4.80 -11.11 -8.17
CA GLN A 98 4.56 -9.71 -7.80
C GLN A 98 4.63 -8.78 -9.01
N THR A 99 5.54 -9.04 -9.96
CA THR A 99 5.60 -8.31 -11.23
C THR A 99 4.27 -8.40 -11.99
N GLU A 100 3.71 -9.60 -12.13
CA GLU A 100 2.40 -9.80 -12.76
C GLU A 100 1.28 -9.07 -12.00
N ALA A 101 1.29 -9.12 -10.66
CA ALA A 101 0.33 -8.38 -9.85
C ALA A 101 0.41 -6.86 -10.08
N MET A 102 1.62 -6.30 -10.22
CA MET A 102 1.80 -4.86 -10.53
C MET A 102 1.26 -4.50 -11.92
N ASP A 103 1.44 -5.37 -12.92
CA ASP A 103 0.91 -5.14 -14.27
C ASP A 103 -0.62 -5.22 -14.31
N ILE A 104 -1.24 -6.13 -13.54
CA ILE A 104 -2.69 -6.19 -13.34
C ILE A 104 -3.18 -4.90 -12.67
N ILE A 105 -2.50 -4.44 -11.62
CA ILE A 105 -2.83 -3.18 -10.93
C ILE A 105 -2.74 -2.00 -11.91
N HIS A 106 -1.70 -1.94 -12.74
CA HIS A 106 -1.58 -0.90 -13.77
C HIS A 106 -2.76 -0.92 -14.74
N HIS A 107 -3.16 -2.09 -15.24
CA HIS A 107 -4.32 -2.21 -16.11
C HIS A 107 -5.62 -1.80 -15.41
N PHE A 108 -5.80 -2.21 -14.16
CA PHE A 108 -6.93 -1.80 -13.32
C PHE A 108 -7.02 -0.28 -13.15
N LEU A 109 -5.89 0.40 -12.91
CA LEU A 109 -5.83 1.86 -12.81
C LEU A 109 -6.20 2.53 -14.12
N LEU A 110 -5.70 2.03 -15.26
CA LEU A 110 -6.08 2.55 -16.57
C LEU A 110 -7.60 2.47 -16.77
N LEU A 111 -8.23 1.35 -16.43
CA LEU A 111 -9.68 1.21 -16.52
C LEU A 111 -10.40 2.20 -15.59
N SER A 112 -9.92 2.36 -14.36
CA SER A 112 -10.49 3.27 -13.36
C SER A 112 -10.35 4.75 -13.75
N LEU A 113 -9.37 5.08 -14.59
CA LEU A 113 -9.06 6.44 -15.04
C LEU A 113 -9.52 6.70 -16.49
N ASP A 114 -10.45 5.90 -17.03
CA ASP A 114 -10.96 6.01 -18.41
C ASP A 114 -9.83 6.00 -19.47
N GLY A 115 -8.80 5.20 -19.25
CA GLY A 115 -7.63 5.05 -20.12
C GLY A 115 -6.58 6.16 -19.97
N LYS A 116 -6.73 7.08 -19.00
CA LYS A 116 -5.74 8.14 -18.75
C LYS A 116 -4.60 7.63 -17.86
N LEU A 117 -3.37 8.06 -18.17
CA LEU A 117 -2.18 7.76 -17.37
C LEU A 117 -1.94 8.74 -16.22
N HIS A 118 -2.50 9.94 -16.33
CA HIS A 118 -2.40 10.98 -15.32
C HIS A 118 -3.67 11.86 -15.32
N LEU A 119 -3.93 12.55 -14.22
CA LEU A 119 -5.04 13.50 -14.10
C LEU A 119 -4.59 14.96 -14.17
N SER A 120 -3.30 15.19 -13.95
CA SER A 120 -2.65 16.50 -14.04
C SER A 120 -2.86 17.13 -15.42
N PRO A 121 -3.17 18.45 -15.50
CA PRO A 121 -3.40 19.15 -16.77
C PRO A 121 -2.06 19.49 -17.45
N LEU A 122 -1.37 18.47 -17.93
CA LEU A 122 -0.08 18.59 -18.59
C LEU A 122 -0.23 19.26 -19.96
N LYS A 123 0.83 19.95 -20.39
CA LYS A 123 0.94 20.50 -21.75
C LYS A 123 1.10 19.36 -22.75
N GLU A 124 0.71 19.60 -24.00
CA GLU A 124 1.07 18.69 -25.09
C GLU A 124 2.60 18.65 -25.22
N ASN A 125 3.17 17.44 -25.26
CA ASN A 125 4.61 17.16 -25.41
C ASN A 125 5.47 17.64 -24.23
N ILE A 126 5.27 17.07 -23.04
CA ILE A 126 6.25 17.18 -21.95
C ILE A 126 7.52 16.39 -22.29
N GLU A 127 8.69 16.96 -21.99
CA GLU A 127 9.99 16.39 -22.37
C GLU A 127 10.77 15.83 -21.17
N SER A 128 10.39 16.22 -19.95
CA SER A 128 11.12 15.84 -18.73
C SER A 128 10.18 15.33 -17.65
N VAL A 129 10.13 14.00 -17.52
CA VAL A 129 9.26 13.30 -16.57
C VAL A 129 10.09 12.40 -15.66
N LEU A 130 9.76 12.40 -14.38
CA LEU A 130 10.30 11.46 -13.39
C LEU A 130 9.18 10.55 -12.88
N ASP A 131 9.39 9.24 -12.94
CA ASP A 131 8.48 8.25 -12.35
C ASP A 131 9.14 7.62 -11.12
N VAL A 132 8.72 8.07 -9.93
CA VAL A 132 9.30 7.64 -8.65
C VAL A 132 8.65 6.33 -8.21
N GLY A 133 9.48 5.33 -7.93
CA GLY A 133 9.00 3.98 -7.61
C GLY A 133 8.36 3.29 -8.82
N THR A 134 8.98 3.45 -10.00
CA THR A 134 8.45 3.01 -11.31
C THR A 134 8.08 1.51 -11.41
N GLY A 135 8.61 0.67 -10.51
CA GLY A 135 8.32 -0.77 -10.48
C GLY A 135 8.77 -1.44 -11.78
N THR A 136 7.82 -2.02 -12.53
CA THR A 136 8.09 -2.65 -13.83
C THR A 136 8.42 -1.64 -14.94
N GLY A 137 8.21 -0.34 -14.71
CA GLY A 137 8.37 0.69 -15.73
C GLY A 137 7.18 0.81 -16.69
N ILE A 138 6.13 0.01 -16.51
CA ILE A 138 5.00 -0.08 -17.45
C ILE A 138 4.29 1.27 -17.67
N TRP A 139 4.22 2.12 -16.64
CA TRP A 139 3.60 3.43 -16.78
C TRP A 139 4.40 4.38 -17.65
N ALA A 140 5.72 4.47 -17.42
CA ALA A 140 6.60 5.29 -18.22
C ALA A 140 6.60 4.82 -19.68
N MET A 141 6.55 3.49 -19.90
CA MET A 141 6.43 2.91 -21.24
C MET A 141 5.13 3.31 -21.94
N TYR A 142 4.01 3.36 -21.24
CA TYR A 142 2.74 3.80 -21.81
C TYR A 142 2.70 5.31 -22.08
N LEU A 143 3.39 6.11 -21.27
CA LEU A 143 3.50 7.56 -21.48
C LEU A 143 4.34 7.87 -22.73
N TYR A 144 5.39 7.08 -22.99
CA TYR A 144 6.30 7.23 -24.13
C TYR A 144 6.37 5.96 -25.00
N PRO A 145 5.26 5.57 -25.67
CA PRO A 145 5.15 4.27 -26.35
C PRO A 145 6.03 4.14 -27.61
N HIS A 146 6.51 5.25 -28.16
CA HIS A 146 7.41 5.28 -29.31
C HIS A 146 8.89 5.12 -28.93
N GLU A 147 9.19 5.06 -27.63
CA GLU A 147 10.53 4.90 -27.10
C GLU A 147 10.76 3.48 -26.53
N CYS A 148 10.72 2.43 -27.36
CA CYS A 148 11.28 1.13 -26.93
C CYS A 148 11.68 0.21 -28.08
N PRO A 149 12.80 -0.54 -27.93
CA PRO A 149 12.72 -1.79 -27.16
C PRO A 149 13.67 -1.96 -25.96
N GLN A 150 14.60 -1.03 -25.69
CA GLN A 150 15.70 -1.19 -24.70
C GLN A 150 16.19 0.15 -24.07
N PHE A 151 15.30 1.03 -23.59
CA PHE A 151 15.67 2.26 -22.86
C PHE A 151 16.64 3.23 -23.58
N SER A 152 16.27 3.77 -24.75
CA SER A 152 17.16 4.76 -25.41
C SER A 152 16.94 6.21 -24.96
N GLN A 153 15.89 6.51 -24.19
CA GLN A 153 15.58 7.87 -23.71
C GLN A 153 15.02 7.90 -22.28
N ALA A 154 14.23 6.92 -21.86
CA ALA A 154 13.95 6.69 -20.45
C ALA A 154 15.20 6.09 -19.77
N THR A 155 15.88 6.86 -18.92
CA THR A 155 16.98 6.35 -18.08
C THR A 155 16.40 5.81 -16.78
N SER A 156 16.50 4.50 -16.57
CA SER A 156 16.15 3.87 -15.29
C SER A 156 17.31 4.04 -14.31
N GLU A 157 17.05 4.70 -13.19
CA GLU A 157 18.01 4.87 -12.10
C GLU A 157 17.52 4.10 -10.87
N ILE A 158 18.38 3.23 -10.34
CA ILE A 158 18.11 2.50 -9.09
C ILE A 158 18.67 3.35 -7.94
N GLU A 159 17.86 4.27 -7.45
CA GLU A 159 18.18 5.13 -6.31
C GLU A 159 17.09 5.05 -5.22
N ASP A 160 17.49 5.31 -3.98
CA ASP A 160 16.58 5.38 -2.84
C ASP A 160 15.94 6.78 -2.76
N CYS A 161 14.68 6.87 -3.17
CA CYS A 161 13.93 8.14 -3.20
C CYS A 161 13.68 8.77 -1.82
N THR A 162 14.01 8.09 -0.72
CA THR A 162 13.97 8.64 0.65
C THR A 162 15.22 9.45 1.01
N GLN A 163 16.26 9.40 0.17
CA GLN A 163 17.45 10.23 0.29
C GLN A 163 17.28 11.56 -0.45
N SER A 164 18.23 12.48 -0.30
CA SER A 164 18.30 13.67 -1.15
C SER A 164 18.52 13.27 -2.61
N TRP A 165 17.68 13.77 -3.51
CA TRP A 165 17.73 13.44 -4.93
C TRP A 165 18.92 14.14 -5.60
N THR A 166 19.59 13.41 -6.49
CA THR A 166 20.80 13.88 -7.19
C THR A 166 20.49 14.91 -8.29
N PHE A 167 19.22 15.07 -8.65
CA PHE A 167 18.77 16.00 -9.68
C PHE A 167 18.96 17.47 -9.28
N SER A 168 19.26 18.31 -10.26
CA SER A 168 19.28 19.76 -10.08
C SER A 168 17.87 20.28 -9.78
N PRO A 169 17.71 21.37 -9.01
CA PRO A 169 16.41 22.00 -8.82
C PRO A 169 15.75 22.33 -10.16
N SER A 170 14.43 22.16 -10.24
CA SER A 170 13.63 22.46 -11.45
C SER A 170 14.07 21.68 -12.69
N SER A 171 14.28 20.38 -12.55
CA SER A 171 14.66 19.47 -13.65
C SER A 171 13.45 18.92 -14.42
N PHE A 172 12.33 18.65 -13.76
CA PHE A 172 11.20 17.91 -14.35
C PHE A 172 9.95 18.77 -14.53
N GLU A 173 9.25 18.59 -15.64
CA GLU A 173 7.94 19.19 -15.91
C GLU A 173 6.81 18.40 -15.25
N PHE A 174 7.01 17.11 -15.05
CA PHE A 174 6.08 16.24 -14.38
C PHE A 174 6.80 15.21 -13.51
N ILE A 175 6.33 15.01 -12.28
CA ILE A 175 6.81 13.95 -11.40
C ILE A 175 5.59 13.11 -11.02
N HIS A 176 5.63 11.84 -11.38
CA HIS A 176 4.60 10.86 -11.05
C HIS A 176 5.12 9.92 -9.97
N MET A 177 4.25 9.51 -9.05
CA MET A 177 4.52 8.48 -8.06
C MET A 177 3.23 7.75 -7.71
N ARG A 178 3.31 6.44 -7.45
CA ARG A 178 2.14 5.69 -7.01
C ARG A 178 2.48 4.48 -6.16
N TYR A 179 1.55 4.09 -5.28
CA TYR A 179 1.63 2.91 -4.42
C TYR A 179 2.92 2.83 -3.59
N LEU A 180 3.36 3.97 -3.06
CA LEU A 180 4.53 4.08 -2.20
C LEU A 180 4.20 3.87 -0.72
N TYR A 181 2.93 3.64 -0.36
CA TYR A 181 2.52 3.24 0.98
C TYR A 181 3.38 2.11 1.59
N GLY A 182 3.69 2.22 2.88
CA GLY A 182 4.58 1.29 3.58
C GLY A 182 6.05 1.34 3.15
N SER A 183 6.42 2.14 2.16
CA SER A 183 7.77 2.22 1.60
C SER A 183 8.46 3.54 1.90
N ILE A 184 7.72 4.58 2.26
CA ILE A 184 8.25 5.91 2.58
C ILE A 184 8.09 6.16 4.06
N SER A 185 9.18 6.49 4.75
CA SER A 185 9.18 6.80 6.19
C SER A 185 8.88 8.28 6.47
N ASP A 186 9.30 9.18 5.57
CA ASP A 186 9.08 10.62 5.69
C ASP A 186 8.49 11.18 4.38
N TRP A 187 7.16 11.30 4.36
CA TRP A 187 6.41 11.86 3.24
C TRP A 187 6.64 13.36 3.05
N SER A 188 6.96 14.09 4.13
CA SER A 188 7.32 15.50 4.05
C SER A 188 8.62 15.67 3.26
N ALA A 189 9.65 14.88 3.58
CA ALA A 189 10.93 14.93 2.88
C ALA A 189 10.78 14.54 1.40
N LEU A 190 10.02 13.47 1.11
CA LEU A 190 9.74 13.05 -0.27
C LEU A 190 9.11 14.17 -1.11
N LEU A 191 8.05 14.80 -0.59
CA LEU A 191 7.33 15.84 -1.32
C LEU A 191 8.10 17.17 -1.38
N GLN A 192 8.98 17.45 -0.42
CA GLN A 192 9.95 18.55 -0.52
C GLN A 192 10.96 18.34 -1.65
N GLU A 193 11.50 17.12 -1.80
CA GLU A 193 12.41 16.79 -2.90
C GLU A 193 11.69 16.83 -4.27
N ALA A 194 10.45 16.35 -4.32
CA ALA A 194 9.60 16.48 -5.49
C ALA A 194 9.36 17.95 -5.86
N TYR A 195 9.03 18.80 -4.88
CA TYR A 195 8.82 20.24 -5.09
C TYR A 195 10.10 20.93 -5.60
N ARG A 196 11.24 20.65 -4.97
CA ARG A 196 12.55 21.20 -5.38
C ARG A 196 12.89 20.82 -6.83
N SER A 197 12.62 19.58 -7.20
CA SER A 197 12.97 19.01 -8.51
C SER A 197 11.97 19.36 -9.61
N CYS A 198 10.74 19.73 -9.24
CA CYS A 198 9.71 20.18 -10.17
C CYS A 198 10.02 21.59 -10.70
N LYS A 199 9.81 21.80 -12.00
CA LYS A 199 9.91 23.11 -12.63
C LYS A 199 8.76 24.02 -12.16
N PRO A 200 8.97 25.34 -12.06
CA PRO A 200 7.86 26.28 -11.88
C PRO A 200 6.79 26.09 -12.97
N GLY A 201 5.56 25.82 -12.55
CA GLY A 201 4.44 25.50 -13.45
C GLY A 201 4.40 24.06 -13.96
N GLY A 202 5.27 23.18 -13.47
CA GLY A 202 5.17 21.73 -13.60
C GLY A 202 4.19 21.13 -12.58
N TRP A 203 3.98 19.82 -12.68
CA TRP A 203 3.03 19.09 -11.84
C TRP A 203 3.72 17.95 -11.08
N VAL A 204 3.19 17.65 -9.90
CA VAL A 204 3.49 16.43 -9.15
C VAL A 204 2.18 15.69 -8.90
N GLU A 205 2.15 14.42 -9.24
CA GLU A 205 0.98 13.56 -9.06
C GLU A 205 1.36 12.34 -8.23
N SER A 206 0.58 12.11 -7.17
CA SER A 206 0.74 10.97 -6.27
C SER A 206 -0.56 10.19 -6.21
N PHE A 207 -0.51 8.89 -6.49
CA PHE A 207 -1.66 7.98 -6.45
C PHE A 207 -1.44 6.91 -5.38
N GLU A 208 -2.27 6.89 -4.33
CA GLU A 208 -2.17 5.94 -3.22
C GLU A 208 -3.49 5.22 -2.99
N ALA A 209 -3.40 4.02 -2.41
CA ALA A 209 -4.56 3.20 -2.09
C ALA A 209 -4.70 3.00 -0.58
N SER A 210 -5.93 2.77 -0.11
CA SER A 210 -6.14 2.30 1.25
C SER A 210 -5.75 0.82 1.35
N PRO A 211 -5.05 0.39 2.42
CA PRO A 211 -4.80 -1.02 2.68
C PRO A 211 -6.06 -1.73 3.21
N CYS A 212 -7.09 -0.99 3.61
CA CYS A 212 -8.34 -1.54 4.17
C CYS A 212 -9.30 -1.89 3.04
N LEU A 213 -9.58 -3.19 2.92
CA LEU A 213 -10.56 -3.71 1.98
C LEU A 213 -11.97 -3.56 2.56
N GLU A 214 -12.88 -3.07 1.75
CA GLU A 214 -14.29 -2.87 2.09
C GLU A 214 -15.18 -3.53 1.04
N SER A 215 -16.46 -3.74 1.38
CA SER A 215 -17.45 -4.30 0.46
C SER A 215 -18.80 -3.60 0.59
N ASP A 216 -19.48 -3.38 -0.52
CA ASP A 216 -20.84 -2.84 -0.54
C ASP A 216 -21.93 -3.89 -0.25
N ASP A 217 -21.58 -5.18 -0.39
CA ASP A 217 -22.50 -6.31 -0.30
C ASP A 217 -22.28 -7.18 0.96
N ASP A 218 -21.57 -6.65 1.95
CA ASP A 218 -21.19 -7.33 3.19
C ASP A 218 -20.37 -8.63 2.99
N SER A 219 -19.68 -8.77 1.85
CA SER A 219 -18.78 -9.91 1.60
C SER A 219 -17.49 -9.85 2.43
N VAL A 220 -17.00 -8.66 2.76
CA VAL A 220 -15.88 -8.45 3.70
C VAL A 220 -16.43 -8.41 5.12
N LYS A 221 -16.50 -9.58 5.75
CA LYS A 221 -17.02 -9.73 7.12
C LYS A 221 -15.94 -9.48 8.15
N GLU A 222 -16.30 -8.85 9.28
CA GLU A 222 -15.39 -8.68 10.41
C GLU A 222 -14.84 -10.03 10.89
N GLY A 223 -13.53 -10.08 11.13
CA GLY A 223 -12.79 -11.31 11.48
C GLY A 223 -12.38 -12.16 10.28
N SER A 224 -12.75 -11.78 9.05
CA SER A 224 -12.22 -12.42 7.84
C SER A 224 -10.80 -11.92 7.52
N ALA A 225 -10.04 -12.72 6.78
CA ALA A 225 -8.70 -12.35 6.33
C ALA A 225 -8.68 -10.99 5.60
N MET A 226 -9.70 -10.71 4.78
CA MET A 226 -9.81 -9.45 4.05
C MET A 226 -10.06 -8.27 4.99
N SER A 227 -10.90 -8.44 6.03
CA SER A 227 -11.15 -7.38 7.03
C SER A 227 -9.95 -7.09 7.94
N GLU A 228 -9.02 -8.03 8.06
CA GLU A 228 -7.81 -7.89 8.90
C GLU A 228 -6.55 -7.51 8.13
N TRP A 229 -6.53 -7.72 6.80
CA TRP A 229 -5.41 -7.40 5.93
C TRP A 229 -4.86 -5.99 6.19
N GLY A 230 -5.72 -4.97 6.06
CA GLY A 230 -5.31 -3.59 6.29
C GLY A 230 -4.82 -3.34 7.73
N LYS A 231 -5.48 -3.94 8.72
CA LYS A 231 -5.10 -3.81 10.14
C LYS A 231 -3.68 -4.35 10.39
N PHE A 232 -3.29 -5.46 9.74
CA PHE A 232 -1.93 -6.00 9.84
C PHE A 232 -0.88 -5.02 9.28
N PHE A 233 -1.13 -4.45 8.10
CA PHE A 233 -0.19 -3.52 7.47
C PHE A 233 -0.09 -2.21 8.24
N ILE A 234 -1.20 -1.70 8.77
CA ILE A 234 -1.21 -0.50 9.61
C ILE A 234 -0.37 -0.72 10.89
N GLU A 235 -0.59 -1.82 11.60
CA GLU A 235 0.17 -2.12 12.82
C GLU A 235 1.65 -2.43 12.54
N GLY A 236 1.95 -3.12 11.43
CA GLY A 236 3.32 -3.35 10.97
C GLY A 236 4.02 -2.05 10.61
N GLY A 237 3.36 -1.20 9.84
CA GLY A 237 3.86 0.11 9.40
C GLY A 237 4.18 1.04 10.56
N LYS A 238 3.32 1.10 11.58
CA LYS A 238 3.59 1.85 12.82
C LYS A 238 4.88 1.40 13.52
N LYS A 239 5.13 0.09 13.58
CA LYS A 239 6.33 -0.47 14.22
C LYS A 239 7.60 -0.20 13.41
N LEU A 240 7.48 -0.15 12.09
CA LEU A 240 8.58 0.11 11.16
C LEU A 240 8.80 1.60 10.87
N GLY A 241 7.91 2.48 11.34
CA GLY A 241 7.96 3.91 11.02
C GLY A 241 7.67 4.20 9.54
N ARG A 242 6.88 3.35 8.88
CA ARG A 242 6.50 3.47 7.47
C ARG A 242 4.98 3.32 7.33
N PRO A 243 4.22 4.42 7.21
CA PRO A 243 2.76 4.38 7.27
C PRO A 243 2.14 3.66 6.08
N PHE A 244 1.03 2.98 6.32
CA PHE A 244 0.09 2.51 5.28
C PHE A 244 -1.19 3.34 5.24
N THR A 245 -1.32 4.33 6.14
CA THR A 245 -2.50 5.19 6.34
C THR A 245 -2.40 6.50 5.56
N ILE A 246 -1.80 6.49 4.36
CA ILE A 246 -1.49 7.72 3.62
C ILE A 246 -2.76 8.56 3.37
N LEU A 247 -3.86 7.90 3.00
CA LEU A 247 -5.16 8.52 2.78
C LEU A 247 -5.82 8.94 4.09
N ASP A 248 -5.87 8.04 5.08
CA ASP A 248 -6.53 8.29 6.37
C ASP A 248 -5.90 9.45 7.16
N ASP A 249 -4.58 9.60 7.05
CA ASP A 249 -3.82 10.67 7.70
C ASP A 249 -3.62 11.90 6.81
N ASP A 250 -4.21 11.91 5.60
CA ASP A 250 -4.14 12.99 4.59
C ASP A 250 -2.70 13.44 4.28
N LEU A 251 -1.76 12.49 4.25
CA LEU A 251 -0.32 12.80 4.16
C LEU A 251 0.04 13.48 2.84
N GLN A 252 -0.59 13.08 1.74
CA GLN A 252 -0.30 13.65 0.41
C GLN A 252 -0.63 15.14 0.37
N ARG A 253 -1.88 15.53 0.65
CA ARG A 253 -2.30 16.94 0.59
C ARG A 253 -1.53 17.78 1.59
N LYS A 254 -1.46 17.34 2.85
CA LYS A 254 -0.75 18.05 3.91
C LYS A 254 0.69 18.37 3.52
N HIS A 255 1.44 17.37 3.07
CA HIS A 255 2.85 17.55 2.77
C HIS A 255 3.09 18.22 1.41
N MET A 256 2.13 18.12 0.47
CA MET A 256 2.16 18.95 -0.74
C MET A 256 2.01 20.44 -0.40
N GLU A 257 1.07 20.79 0.49
CA GLU A 257 0.89 22.17 0.97
C GLU A 257 2.12 22.68 1.73
N GLU A 258 2.68 21.88 2.63
CA GLU A 258 3.88 22.22 3.40
C GLU A 258 5.12 22.43 2.51
N ALA A 259 5.26 21.64 1.43
CA ALA A 259 6.35 21.80 0.46
C ALA A 259 6.22 23.08 -0.39
N GLY A 260 5.00 23.63 -0.50
CA GLY A 260 4.71 24.86 -1.24
C GLY A 260 3.99 24.64 -2.58
N PHE A 261 3.47 23.45 -2.84
CA PHE A 261 2.61 23.24 -4.00
C PHE A 261 1.35 24.10 -3.92
N VAL A 262 0.88 24.51 -5.08
CA VAL A 262 -0.35 25.30 -5.26
C VAL A 262 -1.29 24.54 -6.19
N ASP A 263 -2.55 24.97 -6.26
CA ASP A 263 -3.58 24.37 -7.13
C ASP A 263 -3.79 22.85 -6.91
N ILE A 264 -3.76 22.42 -5.64
CA ILE A 264 -3.84 21.01 -5.24
C ILE A 264 -5.26 20.47 -5.40
N GLN A 265 -5.41 19.51 -6.32
CA GLN A 265 -6.64 18.78 -6.58
C GLN A 265 -6.55 17.35 -6.06
N THR A 266 -7.68 16.80 -5.60
CA THR A 266 -7.78 15.43 -5.07
C THR A 266 -8.96 14.74 -5.74
N TRP A 267 -8.78 13.48 -6.08
CA TRP A 267 -9.81 12.62 -6.64
C TRP A 267 -9.82 11.30 -5.89
N ASP A 268 -10.99 10.94 -5.37
CA ASP A 268 -11.19 9.66 -4.71
C ASP A 268 -11.82 8.69 -5.70
N PHE A 269 -11.15 7.55 -5.90
CA PHE A 269 -11.64 6.48 -6.75
C PHE A 269 -12.08 5.31 -5.91
N LYS A 270 -13.32 4.87 -6.13
CA LYS A 270 -13.79 3.61 -5.62
C LYS A 270 -13.54 2.53 -6.67
N ALA A 271 -12.72 1.55 -6.32
CA ALA A 271 -12.63 0.30 -7.05
C ALA A 271 -13.91 -0.51 -6.79
N SER A 272 -14.76 -0.69 -7.81
CA SER A 272 -16.02 -1.46 -7.72
C SER A 272 -16.06 -2.58 -8.73
#